data_AF-A0A952H097-F1
#
_entry.id   AF-A0A952H097-F1
#
_cell.length_a   1.000
_cell.length_b   1.000
_cell.length_c   1.000
_cell.angle_alpha   90.00
_cell.angle_beta   90.00
_cell.angle_gamma   90.00
#
_symmetry.space_group_name_H-M   'P 1'
#
loop_
_entity.id
_entity.type
_entity.pdbx_description
1 polymer ?
#
loop_
_entity_poly.entity_id
_entity_poly.type
_entity_poly.pdbx_seq_one_letter_code
_entity_poly.pdbx_strand_id
1 'polypeptide(L)'
;MSKQTDASLMPADFPRRGEGALSGVQPKLAARLIDGTFVVGETGEELVARFDACQNLATQLTELAVRKRVQYAELPLKEYLRRLAKGVVNKGWDLDDRELDWVMLQVAVGLGGGPADALCHEVLVAPALATSRAYTPVPSVVDLALSRLPNPTKPT
;
A
#
# COMPACT_ATOMS: atom_id res chain seq x y z
N MET A 1 5.72 -28.87 18.61
CA MET A 1 6.51 -28.49 17.41
C MET A 1 6.50 -26.98 17.34
N SER A 2 7.56 -26.33 17.80
CA SER A 2 7.67 -24.87 17.84
C SER A 2 7.77 -24.36 16.41
N LYS A 3 6.77 -23.58 15.96
CA LYS A 3 6.89 -22.83 14.71
C LYS A 3 7.92 -21.74 14.94
N GLN A 4 9.13 -21.96 14.44
CA GLN A 4 10.13 -20.92 14.31
C GLN A 4 9.70 -20.04 13.14
N THR A 5 8.80 -19.08 13.40
CA THR A 5 8.37 -18.11 12.40
C THR A 5 9.55 -17.19 12.12
N ASP A 6 10.00 -17.22 10.88
CA ASP A 6 11.20 -16.56 10.37
C ASP A 6 11.01 -15.03 10.37
N ALA A 7 11.08 -14.42 11.55
CA ALA A 7 11.07 -12.97 11.72
C ALA A 7 12.30 -12.29 11.06
N SER A 8 13.24 -13.07 10.51
CA SER A 8 14.43 -12.57 9.81
C SER A 8 14.16 -12.15 8.36
N LEU A 9 13.02 -12.49 7.77
CA LEU A 9 12.71 -12.19 6.36
C LEU A 9 12.03 -10.83 6.15
N MET A 10 11.47 -10.24 7.21
CA MET A 10 10.77 -8.97 7.13
C MET A 10 11.76 -7.80 7.21
N PRO A 11 11.81 -6.91 6.20
CA PRO A 11 12.65 -5.72 6.23
C PRO A 11 12.28 -4.82 7.40
N ALA A 12 13.30 -4.27 8.08
CA ALA A 12 13.11 -3.40 9.25
C ALA A 12 12.38 -2.09 8.92
N ASP A 13 12.38 -1.69 7.65
CA ASP A 13 11.72 -0.51 7.08
C ASP A 13 10.25 -0.75 6.71
N PHE A 14 9.73 -1.98 6.81
CA PHE A 14 8.31 -2.22 6.55
C PHE A 14 7.43 -1.52 7.61
N PRO A 15 6.42 -0.73 7.21
CA PRO A 15 5.60 0.03 8.13
C PRO A 15 4.77 -0.90 9.02
N ARG A 16 4.74 -0.61 10.31
CA ARG A 16 3.85 -1.27 11.27
C ARG A 16 2.59 -0.42 11.45
N ARG A 17 1.40 -1.02 11.36
CA ARG A 17 0.17 -0.29 11.68
C ARG A 17 0.26 0.16 13.14
N GLY A 18 0.09 1.48 13.35
CA GLY A 18 0.23 2.08 14.67
C GLY A 18 -0.83 1.53 15.64
N GLU A 19 -0.55 1.64 16.93
CA GLU A 19 -1.52 1.30 17.96
C GLU A 19 -2.76 2.19 17.79
N GLY A 20 -3.94 1.58 17.68
CA GLY A 20 -5.19 2.34 17.60
C GLY A 20 -5.38 3.18 18.88
N ALA A 21 -5.12 4.48 18.80
CA ALA A 21 -5.41 5.41 19.89
C ALA A 21 -6.92 5.66 19.93
N LEU A 22 -7.56 5.29 21.04
CA LEU A 22 -8.99 5.54 21.24
C LEU A 22 -9.20 6.98 21.74
N SER A 23 -10.16 7.68 21.15
CA SER A 23 -10.53 9.05 21.54
C SER A 23 -10.99 9.11 23.01
N GLY A 24 -10.40 10.03 23.79
CA GLY A 24 -10.73 10.29 25.19
C GLY A 24 -9.80 11.31 25.84
N VAL A 25 -10.16 11.79 27.04
CA VAL A 25 -9.34 12.75 27.84
C VAL A 25 -8.04 12.11 28.35
N GLN A 26 -7.94 10.78 28.35
CA GLN A 26 -6.72 10.03 28.63
C GLN A 26 -6.38 9.11 27.45
N PRO A 27 -5.09 8.94 27.12
CA PRO A 27 -4.67 8.02 26.07
C PRO A 27 -5.05 6.60 26.48
N LYS A 28 -5.93 5.99 25.69
CA LYS A 28 -6.36 4.60 25.84
C LYS A 28 -5.87 3.80 24.63
N LEU A 29 -5.10 2.75 24.89
CA LEU A 29 -4.63 1.83 23.87
C LEU A 29 -5.68 0.76 23.60
N ALA A 30 -5.95 0.50 22.32
CA ALA A 30 -6.76 -0.63 21.91
C ALA A 30 -5.93 -1.93 22.01
N ALA A 31 -6.14 -2.71 23.08
CA ALA A 31 -5.50 -4.02 23.28
C ALA A 31 -6.48 -5.16 22.99
N ARG A 32 -5.98 -6.25 22.40
CA ARG A 32 -6.70 -7.52 22.20
C ARG A 32 -6.16 -8.55 23.18
N LEU A 33 -7.02 -9.32 23.85
CA LEU A 33 -6.61 -10.45 24.68
C LEU A 33 -6.52 -11.70 23.80
N ILE A 34 -5.31 -12.20 23.57
CA ILE A 34 -5.04 -13.41 22.77
C ILE A 34 -4.25 -14.36 23.66
N ASP A 35 -4.74 -15.59 23.85
CA ASP A 35 -4.11 -16.62 24.70
C ASP A 35 -3.72 -16.13 26.11
N GLY A 36 -4.58 -15.30 26.71
CA GLY A 36 -4.35 -14.74 28.06
C GLY A 36 -3.34 -13.59 28.12
N THR A 37 -2.81 -13.14 26.99
CA THR A 37 -1.89 -12.00 26.89
C THR A 37 -2.55 -10.82 26.20
N PHE A 38 -2.38 -9.62 26.75
CA PHE A 38 -2.82 -8.39 26.11
C PHE A 38 -1.83 -7.99 25.00
N VAL A 39 -2.27 -8.03 23.76
CA VAL A 39 -1.52 -7.62 22.58
C VAL A 39 -2.03 -6.26 22.10
N VAL A 40 -1.12 -5.30 21.94
CA VAL A 40 -1.40 -3.99 21.37
C VAL A 40 -0.77 -3.94 19.97
N GLY A 41 -1.53 -3.47 18.97
CA GLY A 41 -1.08 -3.45 17.57
C GLY A 41 -1.18 -4.81 16.86
N GLU A 42 -0.42 -4.93 15.77
CA GLU A 42 -0.31 -6.16 14.96
C GLU A 42 0.59 -7.18 15.66
N THR A 43 0.15 -8.44 15.71
CA THR A 43 1.00 -9.55 16.12
C THR A 43 2.12 -9.76 15.08
N GLY A 44 3.18 -10.48 15.47
CA GLY A 44 4.25 -10.83 14.51
C GLY A 44 3.75 -11.62 13.30
N GLU A 45 2.76 -12.50 13.49
CA GLU A 45 2.16 -13.29 12.39
C GLU A 45 1.31 -12.41 11.47
N GLU A 46 0.51 -11.50 12.04
CA GLU A 46 -0.27 -10.52 11.26
C GLU A 46 0.64 -9.61 10.44
N LEU A 47 1.74 -9.14 11.04
CA LEU A 47 2.70 -8.27 10.38
C LEU A 47 3.42 -8.99 9.22
N VAL A 48 3.79 -10.26 9.39
CA VAL A 48 4.36 -11.09 8.30
C VAL A 48 3.34 -11.29 7.18
N ALA A 49 2.09 -11.65 7.51
CA ALA A 49 1.04 -11.79 6.51
C ALA A 49 0.78 -10.47 5.75
N ARG A 50 0.88 -9.34 6.45
CA ARG A 50 0.75 -8.01 5.86
C ARG A 50 1.90 -7.67 4.94
N PHE A 51 3.12 -7.98 5.36
CA PHE A 51 4.32 -7.85 4.55
C PHE A 51 4.22 -8.68 3.26
N ASP A 52 3.85 -9.96 3.35
CA ASP A 52 3.71 -10.85 2.20
C ASP A 52 2.67 -10.32 1.19
N ALA A 53 1.54 -9.82 1.68
CA ALA A 53 0.51 -9.21 0.84
C ALA A 53 1.02 -7.95 0.11
N CYS A 54 1.75 -7.07 0.82
CA CYS A 54 2.33 -5.86 0.24
C CYS A 54 3.46 -6.18 -0.74
N GLN A 55 4.31 -7.17 -0.44
CA GLN A 55 5.41 -7.60 -1.29
C GLN A 55 4.89 -8.21 -2.60
N ASN A 56 3.88 -9.07 -2.51
CA ASN A 56 3.20 -9.63 -3.68
C ASN A 56 2.58 -8.52 -4.54
N LEU A 57 1.91 -7.55 -3.91
CA LEU A 57 1.35 -6.41 -4.62
C LEU A 57 2.45 -5.59 -5.32
N ALA A 58 3.54 -5.25 -4.63
CA ALA A 58 4.66 -4.52 -5.22
C ALA A 58 5.26 -5.25 -6.42
N THR A 59 5.37 -6.58 -6.35
CA THR A 59 5.84 -7.42 -7.46
C THR A 59 4.89 -7.31 -8.67
N GLN A 60 3.58 -7.52 -8.46
CA GLN A 60 2.57 -7.43 -9.52
C GLN A 60 2.53 -6.03 -10.15
N LEU A 61 2.61 -4.98 -9.33
CA LEU A 61 2.64 -3.60 -9.81
C LEU A 61 3.90 -3.30 -10.60
N THR A 62 5.06 -3.82 -10.18
CA THR A 62 6.33 -3.65 -10.90
C THR A 62 6.25 -4.30 -12.28
N GLU A 63 5.80 -5.55 -12.37
CA GLU A 63 5.63 -6.24 -13.66
C GLU A 63 4.63 -5.53 -14.58
N LEU A 64 3.53 -5.05 -14.02
CA LEU A 64 2.57 -4.23 -14.75
C LEU A 64 3.22 -2.93 -15.23
N ALA A 65 3.96 -2.26 -14.35
CA ALA A 65 4.54 -0.97 -14.59
C ALA A 65 5.63 -1.03 -15.67
N VAL A 66 6.49 -2.05 -15.64
CA VAL A 66 7.50 -2.31 -16.67
C VAL A 66 6.83 -2.49 -18.04
N ARG A 67 5.82 -3.36 -18.12
CA ARG A 67 5.08 -3.61 -19.37
C ARG A 67 4.43 -2.34 -19.93
N LYS A 68 3.93 -1.47 -19.05
CA LYS A 68 3.25 -0.24 -19.43
C LYS A 68 4.15 0.95 -19.63
N ARG A 69 5.40 0.90 -19.15
CA ARG A 69 6.35 2.01 -19.27
C ARG A 69 6.57 2.42 -20.72
N VAL A 70 6.55 1.45 -21.64
CA VAL A 70 6.67 1.69 -23.09
C VAL A 70 5.58 2.63 -23.62
N GLN A 71 4.35 2.53 -23.11
CA GLN A 71 3.22 3.38 -23.52
C GLN A 71 3.29 4.79 -22.91
N TYR A 72 4.13 4.98 -21.90
CA TYR A 72 4.29 6.21 -21.13
C TYR A 72 5.75 6.67 -21.09
N ALA A 73 6.53 6.35 -22.12
CA ALA A 73 7.97 6.64 -22.17
C ALA A 73 8.25 8.15 -22.05
N GLU A 74 7.36 8.98 -22.59
CA GLU A 74 7.42 10.44 -22.54
C GLU A 74 7.15 11.02 -21.14
N LEU A 75 6.54 10.26 -20.22
CA LEU A 75 6.25 10.74 -18.88
C LEU A 75 7.47 10.57 -17.96
N PRO A 76 7.82 11.59 -17.15
CA PRO A 76 8.82 11.42 -16.11
C PRO A 76 8.38 10.35 -15.12
N LEU A 77 9.33 9.58 -14.58
CA LEU A 77 9.06 8.43 -13.72
C LEU A 77 8.17 8.80 -12.53
N LYS A 78 8.47 9.93 -11.87
CA LYS A 78 7.67 10.49 -10.78
C LYS A 78 6.19 10.70 -11.13
N GLU A 79 5.89 11.27 -12.29
CA GLU A 79 4.50 11.50 -12.72
C GLU A 79 3.78 10.19 -13.05
N TYR A 80 4.52 9.23 -13.63
CA TYR A 80 3.99 7.90 -13.89
C TYR A 80 3.66 7.14 -12.60
N LEU A 81 4.56 7.18 -11.60
CA LEU A 81 4.34 6.58 -10.29
C LEU A 81 3.19 7.26 -9.54
N ARG A 82 3.05 8.59 -9.61
CA ARG A 82 1.91 9.31 -9.04
C ARG A 82 0.57 8.84 -9.60
N ARG A 83 0.49 8.61 -10.92
CA ARG A 83 -0.72 8.07 -11.57
C ARG A 83 -1.00 6.64 -11.15
N LEU A 84 0.05 5.82 -11.04
CA LEU A 84 -0.06 4.43 -10.57
C LEU A 84 -0.58 4.39 -9.13
N ALA A 85 -0.02 5.19 -8.22
CA ALA A 85 -0.45 5.31 -6.84
C ALA A 85 -1.92 5.74 -6.73
N LYS A 86 -2.34 6.74 -7.52
CA LYS A 86 -3.76 7.15 -7.59
C LYS A 86 -4.65 6.00 -8.06
N GLY A 87 -4.21 5.22 -9.03
CA GLY A 87 -4.93 4.05 -9.53
C GLY A 87 -5.09 2.97 -8.45
N VAL A 88 -4.06 2.76 -7.61
CA VAL A 88 -4.09 1.85 -6.45
C VAL A 88 -5.08 2.34 -5.40
N VAL A 89 -5.03 3.63 -5.02
CA VAL A 89 -5.99 4.24 -4.08
C VAL A 89 -7.42 4.09 -4.57
N ASN A 90 -7.67 4.32 -5.87
CA ASN A 90 -8.99 4.16 -6.47
C ASN A 90 -9.52 2.72 -6.46
N LYS A 91 -8.67 1.71 -6.22
CA LYS A 91 -9.15 0.33 -6.01
C LYS A 91 -9.84 0.15 -4.67
N GLY A 92 -9.58 1.02 -3.70
CA GLY A 92 -10.08 0.86 -2.34
C GLY A 92 -9.57 -0.42 -1.68
N TRP A 93 -8.38 -0.89 -2.07
CA TRP A 93 -7.69 -1.93 -1.31
C TRP A 93 -7.40 -1.39 0.08
N ASP A 94 -7.53 -2.25 1.08
CA ASP A 94 -7.14 -1.90 2.45
C ASP A 94 -5.63 -1.79 2.47
N LEU A 95 -5.09 -0.58 2.26
CA LEU A 95 -3.70 -0.18 2.43
C LEU A 95 -3.72 1.13 3.21
N ASP A 96 -2.89 1.23 4.25
CA ASP A 96 -2.63 2.51 4.90
C ASP A 96 -1.64 3.35 4.06
N ASP A 97 -1.52 4.63 4.38
CA ASP A 97 -0.68 5.55 3.61
C ASP A 97 0.79 5.12 3.58
N ARG A 98 1.29 4.51 4.67
CA ARG A 98 2.68 4.08 4.81
C ARG A 98 2.93 2.79 4.03
N GLU A 99 1.97 1.87 4.02
CA GLU A 99 1.99 0.66 3.20
C GLU A 99 1.96 1.02 1.71
N LEU A 100 1.14 2.00 1.32
CA LEU A 100 1.13 2.52 -0.04
C LEU A 100 2.48 3.12 -0.42
N ASP A 101 3.05 3.99 0.43
CA ASP A 101 4.37 4.59 0.19
C ASP A 101 5.45 3.52 0.06
N TRP A 102 5.43 2.50 0.93
CA TRP A 102 6.37 1.38 0.86
C TRP A 102 6.23 0.60 -0.45
N VAL A 103 5.00 0.24 -0.84
CA VAL A 103 4.73 -0.46 -2.11
C VAL A 103 5.21 0.37 -3.30
N MET A 104 4.91 1.67 -3.32
CA MET A 104 5.32 2.57 -4.40
C MET A 104 6.84 2.77 -4.46
N LEU A 105 7.53 2.74 -3.32
CA LEU A 105 8.98 2.74 -3.24
C LEU A 105 9.57 1.48 -3.89
N GLN A 106 9.04 0.29 -3.57
CA GLN A 106 9.50 -0.95 -4.19
C GLN A 106 9.30 -0.93 -5.71
N VAL A 107 8.16 -0.41 -6.19
CA VAL A 107 7.89 -0.24 -7.62
C VAL A 107 8.87 0.74 -8.26
N ALA A 108 9.18 1.86 -7.61
CA ALA A 108 10.15 2.83 -8.11
C ALA A 108 11.53 2.20 -8.28
N VAL A 109 12.00 1.46 -7.26
CA VAL A 109 13.27 0.73 -7.30
C VAL A 109 13.27 -0.33 -8.42
N GLY A 110 12.18 -1.08 -8.57
CA GLY A 110 12.03 -2.07 -9.64
C GLY A 110 12.04 -1.48 -11.06
N LEU A 111 11.74 -0.18 -11.20
CA LEU A 111 11.85 0.57 -12.45
C LEU A 111 13.20 1.30 -12.62
N GLY A 112 14.14 1.13 -11.68
CA GLY A 112 15.44 1.79 -11.68
C GLY A 112 15.45 3.22 -11.11
N GLY A 113 14.35 3.64 -10.46
CA GLY A 113 14.24 4.91 -9.75
C GLY A 113 14.62 4.81 -8.28
N GLY A 114 14.28 5.85 -7.51
CA GLY A 114 14.56 5.91 -6.07
C GLY A 114 13.45 6.55 -5.24
N PRO A 115 13.68 6.78 -3.94
CA PRO A 115 12.68 7.34 -3.03
C PRO A 115 12.18 8.73 -3.43
N ALA A 116 13.02 9.54 -4.10
CA ALA A 116 12.62 10.85 -4.62
C ALA A 116 11.50 10.76 -5.70
N ASP A 117 11.40 9.62 -6.39
CA ASP A 117 10.38 9.36 -7.40
C ASP A 117 9.10 8.74 -6.81
N ALA A 118 9.23 8.06 -5.66
CA ALA A 118 8.18 7.26 -5.04
C ALA A 118 7.28 8.04 -4.06
N LEU A 119 7.84 9.06 -3.38
CA LEU A 119 7.12 9.77 -2.31
C LEU A 119 5.86 10.48 -2.86
N CYS A 120 4.70 9.97 -2.43
CA CYS A 120 3.39 10.42 -2.87
C CYS A 120 2.76 11.44 -1.91
N HIS A 121 3.55 12.16 -1.09
CA HIS A 121 3.06 13.04 -0.01
C HIS A 121 2.00 14.09 -0.41
N GLU A 122 1.80 14.38 -1.70
CA GLU A 122 0.75 15.27 -2.21
C GLU A 122 -0.55 14.57 -2.69
N VAL A 123 -0.59 13.24 -2.75
CA VAL A 123 -1.74 12.48 -3.29
C VAL A 123 -2.94 12.47 -2.31
N LEU A 124 -2.71 12.75 -1.03
CA LEU A 124 -3.73 12.65 0.04
C LEU A 124 -4.42 13.98 0.42
N VAL A 125 -3.98 15.13 -0.11
CA VAL A 125 -4.67 16.42 0.12
C VAL A 125 -5.72 16.65 -0.97
N ALA A 126 -6.73 15.78 -1.05
CA ALA A 126 -8.03 16.14 -1.63
C ALA A 126 -9.12 15.11 -1.31
N PRO A 127 -9.85 15.24 -0.18
CA PRO A 127 -11.24 14.85 -0.12
C PRO A 127 -12.15 16.08 -0.26
N ALA A 128 -13.30 15.89 -0.90
CA ALA A 128 -14.47 16.78 -0.86
C ALA A 128 -14.54 17.97 -1.84
N LEU A 129 -14.50 17.75 -3.16
CA LEU A 129 -15.32 18.54 -4.12
C LEU A 129 -15.80 17.74 -5.36
N ALA A 130 -15.77 16.40 -5.33
CA ALA A 130 -16.36 15.58 -6.39
C ALA A 130 -17.87 15.33 -6.18
N THR A 131 -18.63 16.39 -5.91
CA THR A 131 -20.10 16.40 -6.05
C THR A 131 -20.46 17.18 -7.32
N SER A 132 -19.98 16.71 -8.48
CA SER A 132 -20.54 17.11 -9.77
C SER A 132 -20.80 15.87 -10.59
N ARG A 133 -22.09 15.57 -10.76
CA ARG A 133 -22.67 14.33 -11.28
C ARG A 133 -22.47 14.15 -12.80
N ALA A 134 -21.46 14.76 -13.40
CA ALA A 134 -21.27 14.76 -14.86
C ALA A 134 -19.83 14.53 -15.34
N TYR A 135 -18.84 14.34 -14.46
CA TYR A 135 -17.47 14.03 -14.89
C TYR A 135 -17.11 12.58 -14.61
N THR A 136 -17.23 11.73 -15.62
CA THR A 136 -16.57 10.42 -15.63
C THR A 136 -15.21 10.60 -16.30
N PRO A 137 -14.09 10.69 -15.55
CA PRO A 137 -12.78 10.64 -16.19
C PRO A 137 -12.69 9.32 -16.95
N VAL A 138 -12.25 9.38 -18.22
CA VAL A 138 -11.94 8.16 -18.96
C VAL A 138 -10.82 7.46 -18.18
N PRO A 139 -11.04 6.22 -17.70
CA PRO A 139 -10.02 5.52 -16.92
C PRO A 139 -8.76 5.42 -17.76
N SER A 140 -7.62 5.80 -17.18
CA SER A 140 -6.33 5.58 -17.84
C SER A 140 -6.19 4.09 -18.16
N VAL A 141 -5.42 3.77 -19.19
CA VAL A 141 -5.04 2.38 -19.46
C VAL A 141 -4.47 1.74 -18.18
N VAL A 142 -3.71 2.49 -17.37
CA VAL A 142 -3.21 2.05 -16.06
C VAL A 142 -4.36 1.66 -15.13
N ASP A 143 -5.35 2.53 -14.92
CA ASP A 143 -6.53 2.27 -14.09
C ASP A 143 -7.27 1.00 -14.52
N LEU A 144 -7.42 0.80 -15.83
CA LEU A 144 -8.13 -0.36 -16.39
C LEU A 144 -7.38 -1.67 -16.15
N ALA A 145 -6.04 -1.67 -16.16
CA ALA A 145 -5.28 -2.89 -15.85
C ALA A 145 -5.17 -3.14 -14.36
N LEU A 146 -5.08 -2.10 -13.54
CA LEU A 146 -5.17 -2.24 -12.10
C LEU A 146 -6.49 -2.86 -11.68
N SER A 147 -7.59 -2.61 -12.43
CA SER A 147 -8.90 -3.27 -12.20
C SER A 147 -8.88 -4.78 -12.33
N ARG A 148 -7.86 -5.34 -12.97
CA ARG A 148 -7.74 -6.78 -13.20
C ARG A 148 -6.81 -7.46 -12.21
N LEU A 149 -6.10 -6.70 -11.38
CA LEU A 149 -5.27 -7.27 -10.31
C LEU A 149 -6.16 -7.75 -9.16
N PRO A 150 -5.88 -8.93 -8.60
CA PRO A 150 -6.58 -9.43 -7.43
C PRO A 150 -6.35 -8.51 -6.22
N ASN A 151 -7.34 -8.43 -5.32
CA ASN A 151 -7.18 -7.68 -4.08
C ASN A 151 -6.08 -8.35 -3.22
N PRO A 152 -5.07 -7.62 -2.74
CA PRO A 152 -4.04 -8.17 -1.86
C PRO A 152 -4.61 -8.72 -0.54
N THR A 153 -5.78 -8.26 -0.08
CA THR A 153 -6.37 -8.71 1.18
C THR A 153 -7.46 -9.76 0.98
N LYS A 154 -7.08 -11.04 1.08
CA LYS A 154 -7.81 -12.07 1.83
C LYS A 154 -6.82 -13.17 2.22
N PRO A 155 -6.17 -13.08 3.38
CA PRO A 155 -5.61 -14.27 4.01
C PRO A 155 -6.77 -15.20 4.40
N THR A 156 -6.72 -16.45 3.91
CA THR A 156 -7.57 -17.57 4.35
C THR A 156 -7.25 -17.99 5.77
#